data_AF-A0A495YUM2-F1
#
_entry.id   AF-A0A495YUM2-F1
#
_cell.length_a   1.000
_cell.length_b   1.000
_cell.length_c   1.000
_cell.angle_alpha   90.00
_cell.angle_beta   90.00
_cell.angle_gamma   90.00
#
_symmetry.space_group_name_H-M   'P 1'
#
loop_
_entity.id
_entity.type
_entity.pdbx_description
1 polymer ?
#
loop_
_entity_poly.entity_id
_entity_poly.type
_entity_poly.pdbx_seq_one_letter_code
_entity_poly.pdbx_strand_id
1 'polypeptide(L)'
;MMQAKNNQTKTTDMTEEAIYLAKIEKNSRLPLQKQRRLNLLRGKFHAETLTHSEEIELQNLWQSVEQMNAKRLEALVELSQKRGIELRTLMDELGIGKSDEVF
;
A
#
# COMPACT_ATOMS: atom_id res chain seq x y z
N MET A 1 11.13 40.93 9.26
CA MET A 1 11.57 39.79 8.41
C MET A 1 11.19 38.40 8.97
N MET A 2 10.00 38.22 9.59
CA MET A 2 9.64 36.93 10.23
C MET A 2 8.65 36.04 9.45
N GLN A 3 8.11 36.49 8.31
CA GLN A 3 7.05 35.75 7.59
C GLN A 3 7.57 34.72 6.57
N ALA A 4 8.81 34.81 6.11
CA ALA A 4 9.35 33.92 5.07
C ALA A 4 9.65 32.48 5.57
N LYS A 5 10.04 32.33 6.84
CA LYS A 5 10.41 31.02 7.41
C LYS A 5 9.20 30.11 7.66
N ASN A 6 8.04 30.68 8.03
CA ASN A 6 6.83 29.91 8.33
C ASN A 6 6.15 29.33 7.08
N ASN A 7 6.27 30.00 5.93
CA ASN A 7 5.73 29.47 4.68
C ASN A 7 6.60 28.34 4.11
N GLN A 8 7.92 28.41 4.26
CA GLN A 8 8.84 27.38 3.76
C GLN A 8 8.69 26.05 4.52
N THR A 9 8.60 26.07 5.85
CA THR A 9 8.36 24.84 6.64
C THR A 9 7.02 24.20 6.33
N LYS A 10 5.96 25.01 6.16
CA LYS A 10 4.62 24.50 5.85
C LYS A 10 4.52 23.88 4.45
N THR A 11 5.23 24.44 3.46
CA THR A 11 5.29 23.85 2.11
C THR A 11 6.09 22.55 2.08
N THR A 12 7.19 22.46 2.83
CA THR A 12 7.99 21.23 2.90
C THR A 12 7.22 20.09 3.58
N ASP A 13 6.51 20.37 4.68
CA ASP A 13 5.64 19.39 5.35
C ASP A 13 4.56 18.84 4.40
N MET A 14 3.92 19.72 3.64
CA MET A 14 2.87 19.34 2.69
C MET A 14 3.42 18.47 1.56
N THR A 15 4.65 18.72 1.11
CA THR A 15 5.32 17.87 0.11
C THR A 15 5.71 16.50 0.67
N GLU A 16 6.13 16.42 1.93
CA GLU A 16 6.49 15.14 2.57
C GLU A 16 5.27 14.25 2.81
N GLU A 17 4.16 14.80 3.31
CA GLU A 17 2.91 14.05 3.45
C GLU A 17 2.41 13.50 2.11
N ALA A 18 2.49 14.31 1.05
CA ALA A 18 2.10 13.89 -0.29
C ALA A 18 2.92 12.69 -0.79
N ILE A 19 4.21 12.62 -0.44
CA ILE A 19 5.08 11.48 -0.78
C ILE A 19 4.59 10.20 -0.08
N TYR A 20 4.26 10.27 1.22
CA TYR A 20 3.77 9.10 1.94
C TYR A 20 2.41 8.63 1.41
N LEU A 21 1.49 9.55 1.14
CA LEU A 21 0.20 9.22 0.52
C LEU A 21 0.37 8.54 -0.85
N ALA A 22 1.26 9.05 -1.70
CA ALA A 22 1.57 8.43 -2.99
C ALA A 22 2.19 7.03 -2.83
N LYS A 23 3.06 6.82 -1.83
CA LYS A 23 3.61 5.49 -1.50
C LYS A 23 2.51 4.53 -1.04
N ILE A 24 1.57 5.00 -0.20
CA ILE A 24 0.44 4.19 0.28
C ILE A 24 -0.42 3.76 -0.91
N GLU A 25 -0.82 4.69 -1.77
CA GLU A 25 -1.67 4.40 -2.94
C GLU A 25 -0.98 3.41 -3.89
N LYS A 26 0.28 3.68 -4.27
CA LYS A 26 1.07 2.83 -5.17
C LYS A 26 1.20 1.39 -4.68
N ASN A 27 1.25 1.19 -3.36
CA ASN A 27 1.42 -0.13 -2.76
C ASN A 27 0.10 -0.73 -2.24
N SER A 28 -1.05 -0.15 -2.56
CA SER A 28 -2.36 -0.66 -2.13
C SER A 28 -2.99 -1.64 -3.11
N ARG A 29 -2.55 -1.70 -4.38
CA ARG A 29 -3.13 -2.56 -5.41
C ARG A 29 -2.08 -2.99 -6.44
N LEU A 30 -2.18 -4.22 -6.93
CA LEU A 30 -1.35 -4.69 -8.03
C LEU A 30 -1.78 -3.96 -9.32
N PRO A 31 -0.85 -3.82 -10.30
CA PRO A 31 -1.24 -3.46 -11.65
C PRO A 31 -2.35 -4.40 -12.15
N LEU A 32 -3.33 -3.86 -12.89
CA LEU A 32 -4.57 -4.58 -13.26
C LEU A 32 -4.31 -5.97 -13.86
N GLN A 33 -3.31 -6.11 -14.73
CA GLN A 33 -2.95 -7.39 -15.33
C GLN A 33 -2.47 -8.40 -14.28
N LYS A 34 -1.62 -7.98 -13.35
CA LYS A 34 -1.12 -8.83 -12.25
C LYS A 34 -2.24 -9.19 -11.28
N GLN A 35 -3.15 -8.27 -10.96
CA GLN A 35 -4.32 -8.56 -10.11
C GLN A 35 -5.22 -9.61 -10.77
N ARG A 36 -5.53 -9.45 -12.07
CA ARG A 36 -6.34 -10.44 -12.82
C ARG A 36 -5.68 -11.81 -12.83
N ARG A 37 -4.36 -11.85 -13.05
CA ARG A 37 -3.59 -13.10 -13.06
C ARG A 37 -3.56 -13.76 -11.69
N LEU A 38 -3.35 -12.98 -10.62
CA LEU A 38 -3.43 -13.47 -9.23
C LEU A 38 -4.81 -14.08 -8.93
N ASN A 39 -5.90 -13.38 -9.28
CA ASN A 39 -7.26 -13.87 -9.05
C ASN A 39 -7.54 -15.18 -9.80
N LEU A 40 -7.10 -15.28 -11.07
CA LEU A 40 -7.22 -16.50 -11.86
C LEU A 40 -6.47 -17.68 -11.19
N LEU A 41 -5.21 -17.44 -10.80
CA LEU A 41 -4.37 -18.46 -10.19
C LEU A 41 -4.88 -18.89 -8.81
N ARG A 42 -5.43 -17.98 -8.01
CA ARG A 42 -6.15 -18.31 -6.76
C ARG A 42 -7.36 -19.22 -7.03
N GLY A 43 -8.14 -18.92 -8.08
CA GLY A 43 -9.24 -19.78 -8.49
C GLY A 43 -8.78 -21.20 -8.86
N LYS A 44 -7.70 -21.30 -9.65
CA LYS A 44 -7.09 -22.60 -9.99
C LYS A 44 -6.52 -23.33 -8.78
N PHE A 45 -5.90 -22.60 -7.84
CA PHE A 45 -5.39 -23.15 -6.58
C PHE A 45 -6.52 -23.80 -5.77
N HIS A 46 -7.63 -23.09 -5.58
CA HIS A 46 -8.81 -23.63 -4.88
C HIS A 46 -9.47 -24.80 -5.61
N ALA A 47 -9.37 -24.85 -6.94
CA ALA A 47 -9.84 -25.96 -7.74
C ALA A 47 -8.84 -27.12 -7.85
N GLU A 48 -7.63 -27.01 -7.26
CA GLU A 48 -6.55 -28.00 -7.36
C GLU A 48 -6.12 -28.31 -8.82
N THR A 49 -6.17 -27.30 -9.70
CA THR A 49 -5.91 -27.42 -11.15
C THR A 49 -4.68 -26.64 -11.62
N LEU A 50 -3.85 -26.15 -10.69
CA LEU A 50 -2.63 -25.45 -11.04
C LEU A 50 -1.63 -26.40 -11.70
N THR A 51 -0.99 -25.93 -12.76
CA THR A 51 0.24 -26.56 -13.23
C THR A 51 1.41 -26.13 -12.35
N HIS A 52 2.50 -26.91 -12.35
CA HIS A 52 3.69 -26.55 -11.60
C HIS A 52 4.27 -25.17 -11.96
N SER A 53 4.22 -24.80 -13.24
CA SER A 53 4.62 -23.45 -13.69
C SER A 53 3.72 -22.35 -13.13
N GLU A 54 2.42 -22.62 -12.99
CA GLU A 54 1.44 -21.69 -12.43
C GLU A 54 1.55 -21.59 -10.90
N GLU A 55 1.97 -22.65 -10.20
CA GLU A 55 2.28 -22.60 -8.78
C GLU A 55 3.44 -21.64 -8.50
N ILE A 56 4.52 -21.75 -9.27
CA ILE A 56 5.69 -20.85 -9.17
C ILE A 56 5.25 -19.40 -9.45
N GLU A 57 4.42 -19.19 -10.46
CA GLU A 57 3.89 -17.85 -10.76
C GLU A 57 3.03 -17.29 -9.61
N LEU A 58 2.16 -18.11 -9.03
CA LEU A 58 1.33 -17.71 -7.89
C LEU A 58 2.18 -17.34 -6.68
N GLN A 59 3.21 -18.13 -6.37
CA GLN A 59 4.18 -17.82 -5.30
C GLN A 59 4.88 -16.48 -5.53
N ASN A 60 5.34 -16.21 -6.76
CA ASN A 60 5.98 -14.94 -7.10
C ASN A 60 5.03 -13.74 -6.98
N LEU A 61 3.74 -13.93 -7.33
CA LEU A 61 2.72 -12.89 -7.16
C LEU A 61 2.41 -12.63 -5.69
N TRP A 62 2.32 -13.66 -4.85
CA TRP A 62 2.17 -13.50 -3.40
C TRP A 62 3.36 -12.77 -2.78
N GLN A 63 4.58 -13.16 -3.13
CA GLN A 63 5.78 -12.46 -2.67
C GLN A 63 5.78 -10.98 -3.07
N SER A 64 5.29 -10.67 -4.29
CA SER A 64 5.14 -9.27 -4.73
C SER A 64 4.13 -8.50 -3.88
N VAL A 65 2.99 -9.12 -3.54
CA VAL A 65 1.96 -8.53 -2.67
C VAL A 65 2.51 -8.28 -1.26
N GLU A 66 3.24 -9.24 -0.69
CA GLU A 66 3.87 -9.10 0.63
C GLU A 66 4.86 -7.93 0.67
N GLN A 67 5.70 -7.80 -0.35
CA GLN A 67 6.64 -6.68 -0.46
C GLN A 67 5.93 -5.33 -0.59
N MET A 68 4.80 -5.28 -1.31
CA MET A 68 3.98 -4.07 -1.41
C MET A 68 3.34 -3.74 -0.06
N ASN A 69 2.78 -4.72 0.64
CA ASN A 69 2.20 -4.55 1.97
C ASN A 69 3.23 -4.01 2.97
N ALA A 70 4.46 -4.52 2.96
CA ALA A 70 5.54 -4.01 3.80
C ALA A 70 5.82 -2.53 3.54
N LYS A 71 5.99 -2.14 2.27
CA LYS A 71 6.21 -0.74 1.86
C LYS A 71 5.03 0.17 2.21
N ARG A 72 3.81 -0.34 2.10
CA ARG A 72 2.59 0.38 2.47
C ARG A 72 2.52 0.62 3.97
N LEU A 73 2.81 -0.41 4.77
CA LEU A 73 2.82 -0.31 6.23
C LEU A 73 3.87 0.68 6.72
N GLU A 74 5.08 0.62 6.16
CA GLU A 74 6.15 1.59 6.43
C GLU A 74 5.67 3.03 6.17
N ALA A 75 5.08 3.29 5.00
CA ALA A 75 4.57 4.62 4.68
C ALA A 75 3.42 5.09 5.58
N LEU A 76 2.56 4.17 6.04
CA LEU A 76 1.49 4.49 6.99
C LEU A 76 2.04 4.87 8.37
N VAL A 77 3.03 4.12 8.87
CA VAL A 77 3.68 4.41 10.16
C VAL A 77 4.37 5.78 10.12
N GLU A 78 5.10 6.05 9.04
CA GLU A 78 5.77 7.33 8.86
C GLU A 78 4.77 8.50 8.80
N LEU A 79 3.67 8.35 8.06
CA LEU A 79 2.63 9.37 7.99
C LEU A 79 1.92 9.57 9.34
N SER A 80 1.68 8.51 10.10
CA SER A 80 1.02 8.62 11.41
C SER A 80 1.90 9.35 12.41
N GLN A 81 3.21 9.05 12.42
CA GLN A 81 4.20 9.78 13.21
C GLN A 81 4.26 11.26 12.83
N LYS A 82 4.27 11.55 11.52
CA LYS A 82 4.29 12.93 11.00
C LYS A 82 3.07 13.74 11.46
N ARG A 83 1.89 13.11 11.47
CA ARG A 83 0.64 13.72 11.94
C ARG A 83 0.49 13.73 13.46
N GLY A 84 1.35 13.03 14.20
CA GLY A 84 1.23 12.87 15.64
C GLY A 84 -0.02 12.10 16.07
N ILE A 85 -0.49 11.15 15.24
CA ILE A 85 -1.67 10.33 15.52
C ILE A 85 -1.32 8.84 15.50
N GLU A 86 -2.15 8.04 16.16
CA GLU A 86 -2.05 6.59 16.15
C GLU A 86 -2.23 6.02 14.73
N LEU A 87 -1.48 4.97 14.39
CA LEU A 87 -1.57 4.29 13.10
C LEU A 87 -3.01 3.86 12.79
N ARG A 88 -3.72 3.35 13.81
CA ARG A 88 -5.12 2.91 13.64
C ARG A 88 -6.03 4.08 13.27
N THR A 89 -5.89 5.23 13.93
CA THR A 89 -6.63 6.45 13.62
C THR A 89 -6.37 6.91 12.18
N LEU A 90 -5.10 6.92 11.76
CA LEU A 90 -4.73 7.25 10.38
C LEU A 90 -5.39 6.28 9.39
N MET A 91 -5.34 4.98 9.64
CA MET A 91 -5.97 3.98 8.78
C MET A 91 -7.49 4.20 8.67
N ASP A 92 -8.15 4.52 9.79
CA ASP A 92 -9.59 4.79 9.81
C ASP A 92 -9.95 6.09 9.04
N GLU A 93 -9.13 7.14 9.12
CA GLU A 93 -9.24 8.38 8.34
C GLU A 93 -9.06 8.14 6.83
N LEU A 94 -8.11 7.29 6.46
CA LEU A 94 -7.83 6.92 5.07
C LEU A 94 -8.78 5.83 4.53
N GLY A 95 -9.71 5.33 5.35
CA GLY A 95 -10.65 4.27 4.97
C GLY A 95 -10.00 2.89 4.77
N ILE A 96 -8.82 2.67 5.33
CA ILE A 96 -8.05 1.42 5.22
C ILE A 96 -8.53 0.43 6.28
N GLY A 97 -8.88 -0.79 5.89
CA GLY A 97 -9.35 -1.84 6.80
C GLY A 97 -10.87 -1.89 7.01
N LYS A 98 -11.64 -1.08 6.25
CA LYS A 98 -13.11 -1.11 6.23
C LYS A 98 -13.69 -2.06 5.15
N SER A 99 -12.83 -2.69 4.36
CA SER A 99 -13.16 -3.67 3.33
C SER A 99 -12.09 -4.76 3.32
N ASP A 100 -12.49 -6.03 3.31
CA ASP A 100 -11.61 -7.20 3.35
C ASP A 100 -10.69 -7.33 2.11
N GLU A 101 -10.86 -6.48 1.10
CA GLU A 101 -10.07 -6.49 -0.13
C GLU A 101 -8.85 -5.56 -0.03
N VAL A 102 -7.83 -6.02 0.69
CA VAL A 102 -6.45 -5.62 0.43
C VAL A 102 -5.78 -6.87 -0.18
N PHE A 103 -5.93 -7.00 -1.51
CA PHE A 103 -5.44 -8.03 -2.45
C PHE A 103 -6.23 -9.34 -2.66
#